data_AF-A0A968H1R0-F1
#
_entry.id   AF-A0A968H1R0-F1
#
_cell.length_a   1.000
_cell.length_b   1.000
_cell.length_c   1.000
_cell.angle_alpha   90.00
_cell.angle_beta   90.00
_cell.angle_gamma   90.00
#
_symmetry.space_group_name_H-M   'P 1'
#
loop_
_entity.id
_entity.type
_entity.pdbx_description
1 polymer ?
#
loop_
_entity_poly.entity_id
_entity_poly.type
_entity_poly.pdbx_seq_one_letter_code
_entity_poly.pdbx_strand_id
1 'polypeptide(L)'
;MSMTAYIEERYDETFESVYTVLCELARKDPAAACRQIRQTLKYLYIRQGNDWTGRGAIGNAGLDASVAAHEAVLAELETAKGEGEHERET
;
A
#
# COMPACT_ATOMS: atom_id res chain seq x y z
N MET A 1 -27.19 -1.71 5.53
CA MET A 1 -25.87 -2.29 5.86
C MET A 1 -25.46 -1.85 7.26
N SER A 2 -24.69 -2.66 7.98
CA SER A 2 -24.11 -2.28 9.27
C SER A 2 -23.02 -1.21 9.08
N MET A 3 -22.76 -0.40 10.11
CA MET A 3 -21.61 0.53 10.12
C MET A 3 -20.29 -0.22 9.91
N THR A 4 -20.12 -1.40 10.48
CA THR A 4 -18.94 -2.24 10.28
C THR A 4 -18.78 -2.67 8.83
N ALA A 5 -19.87 -3.15 8.21
CA ALA A 5 -19.86 -3.55 6.80
C ALA A 5 -19.48 -2.39 5.87
N TYR A 6 -19.89 -1.16 6.21
CA TYR A 6 -19.51 0.03 5.44
C TYR A 6 -18.03 0.41 5.61
N ILE A 7 -17.45 0.19 6.79
CA ILE A 7 -16.02 0.40 7.06
C ILE A 7 -15.17 -0.63 6.30
N GLU A 8 -15.60 -1.90 6.31
CA GLU A 8 -14.97 -3.00 5.56
C GLU A 8 -15.02 -2.72 4.06
N GLU A 9 -16.19 -2.38 3.50
CA GLU A 9 -16.33 -2.00 2.09
C GLU A 9 -15.40 -0.83 1.72
N ARG A 10 -15.33 0.21 2.57
CA ARG A 10 -14.43 1.34 2.36
C ARG A 10 -12.96 0.92 2.34
N TYR A 11 -12.57 0.00 3.22
CA TYR A 11 -11.22 -0.54 3.28
C TYR A 11 -10.92 -1.28 1.97
N ASP A 12 -11.75 -2.26 1.60
CA ASP A 12 -11.56 -3.12 0.43
C ASP A 12 -11.49 -2.30 -0.86
N GLU A 13 -12.42 -1.36 -1.07
CA GLU A 13 -12.43 -0.48 -2.24
C GLU A 13 -11.14 0.34 -2.36
N THR A 14 -10.64 0.87 -1.23
CA THR A 14 -9.41 1.64 -1.24
C THR A 14 -8.21 0.76 -1.53
N PHE A 15 -8.16 -0.40 -0.88
CA PHE A 15 -7.06 -1.34 -1.02
C PHE A 15 -6.93 -1.77 -2.49
N GLU A 16 -8.01 -2.30 -3.07
CA GLU A 16 -8.03 -2.80 -4.44
C GLU A 16 -7.67 -1.72 -5.46
N SER A 17 -8.21 -0.51 -5.28
CA SER A 17 -7.92 0.63 -6.15
C SER A 17 -6.44 1.02 -6.12
N VAL A 18 -5.88 1.19 -4.91
CA VAL A 18 -4.48 1.59 -4.74
C VAL A 18 -3.54 0.48 -5.21
N TYR A 19 -3.82 -0.76 -4.82
CA TYR A 19 -3.03 -1.93 -5.20
C TYR A 19 -2.95 -2.08 -6.71
N THR A 20 -4.08 -2.01 -7.42
CA THR A 20 -4.13 -2.11 -8.89
C THR A 20 -3.23 -1.08 -9.58
N VAL A 21 -3.33 0.19 -9.16
CA VAL A 21 -2.51 1.28 -9.72
C VAL A 21 -1.02 1.06 -9.46
N LEU A 22 -0.66 0.62 -8.24
CA LEU A 22 0.72 0.35 -7.88
C LEU A 22 1.30 -0.85 -8.64
N CYS A 23 0.52 -1.92 -8.85
CA CYS A 23 0.93 -3.05 -9.68
C CYS A 23 1.16 -2.62 -11.13
N GLU A 24 0.31 -1.77 -11.70
CA GLU A 24 0.52 -1.23 -13.05
C GLU A 24 1.80 -0.37 -13.14
N LEU A 25 2.08 0.43 -12.13
CA LEU A 25 3.31 1.21 -12.04
C LEU A 25 4.54 0.28 -11.94
N ALA A 26 4.47 -0.73 -11.06
CA ALA A 26 5.50 -1.74 -10.86
C ALA A 26 5.80 -2.52 -12.14
N ARG A 27 4.79 -2.87 -12.94
CA ARG A 27 4.97 -3.54 -14.24
C ARG A 27 5.74 -2.69 -15.25
N LYS A 28 5.60 -1.36 -15.19
CA LYS A 28 6.27 -0.43 -16.13
C LYS A 28 7.71 -0.16 -15.72
N ASP A 29 7.94 0.13 -14.45
CA ASP A 29 9.28 0.35 -13.89
C ASP A 29 9.31 -0.06 -12.40
N PRO A 30 9.75 -1.30 -12.10
CA PRO A 30 9.81 -1.82 -10.73
C PRO A 30 10.69 -0.96 -9.81
N ALA A 31 11.80 -0.41 -10.32
CA ALA A 31 12.75 0.33 -9.52
C ALA A 31 12.22 1.73 -9.17
N ALA A 32 11.57 2.42 -10.11
CA ALA A 32 10.90 3.68 -9.85
C ALA A 32 9.69 3.49 -8.93
N ALA A 33 8.89 2.44 -9.16
CA ALA A 33 7.75 2.09 -8.31
C ALA A 33 8.18 1.88 -6.85
N CYS A 34 9.22 1.06 -6.61
CA CYS A 34 9.76 0.82 -5.28
C CYS A 34 10.17 2.13 -4.57
N ARG A 35 10.89 3.02 -5.25
CA ARG A 35 11.29 4.33 -4.68
C ARG A 35 10.08 5.20 -4.34
N GLN A 36 9.11 5.25 -5.24
CA GLN A 36 7.88 6.04 -5.04
C GLN A 36 7.06 5.51 -3.87
N ILE A 37 6.82 4.20 -3.82
CA ILE A 37 6.06 3.53 -2.75
C ILE A 37 6.68 3.81 -1.39
N ARG A 38 8.01 3.67 -1.25
CA ARG A 38 8.73 3.97 0.01
C ARG A 38 8.58 5.42 0.43
N GLN A 39 8.58 6.36 -0.52
CA GLN A 39 8.39 7.77 -0.21
C GLN A 39 6.95 8.07 0.24
N THR A 40 5.96 7.46 -0.41
CA THR A 40 4.55 7.60 -0.02
C THR A 40 4.29 7.01 1.35
N LEU A 41 4.81 5.82 1.65
CA LEU A 41 4.65 5.16 2.96
C LEU A 41 5.14 6.04 4.11
N LYS A 42 6.31 6.70 3.97
CA LYS A 42 6.78 7.66 4.99
C LYS A 42 5.75 8.72 5.32
N TYR A 43 5.09 9.28 4.29
CA TYR A 43 4.04 10.27 4.48
C TYR A 43 2.77 9.66 5.11
N LEU A 44 2.36 8.48 4.66
CA LEU A 44 1.16 7.81 5.18
C LEU A 44 1.31 7.45 6.66
N TYR A 45 2.47 6.95 7.09
CA TYR A 45 2.73 6.65 8.50
C TYR A 45 2.72 7.91 9.38
N ILE A 46 3.30 9.02 8.91
CA ILE A 46 3.20 10.30 9.61
C ILE A 46 1.73 10.71 9.76
N ARG A 47 0.93 10.56 8.70
CA ARG A 47 -0.49 10.88 8.72
C ARG A 47 -1.28 9.95 9.64
N GLN A 48 -0.91 8.69 9.74
CA GLN A 48 -1.54 7.70 10.63
C GLN A 48 -1.25 8.04 12.10
N GLY A 49 -0.01 8.43 12.43
CA GLY A 49 0.34 8.93 13.76
C GLY A 49 -0.29 10.29 14.09
N ASN A 50 -0.48 11.15 13.09
CA ASN A 50 -1.11 12.47 13.25
C ASN A 50 -2.64 12.40 13.18
N ASP A 51 -3.27 11.67 14.10
CA ASP A 51 -4.72 11.53 14.22
C ASP A 51 -5.33 12.16 15.49
N TRP A 52 -4.65 13.13 16.08
CA TRP A 52 -5.06 13.84 17.30
C TRP A 52 -6.47 14.47 17.26
N THR A 53 -6.95 14.89 16.09
CA THR A 53 -8.32 15.43 15.91
C THR A 53 -9.36 14.37 15.59
N GLY A 54 -8.93 13.11 15.37
CA GLY A 54 -9.75 12.02 14.87
C GLY A 54 -10.11 12.15 13.39
N ARG A 55 -9.86 11.09 12.60
CA ARG A 55 -10.27 10.97 11.19
C ARG A 55 -11.62 10.28 11.00
N GLY A 56 -12.15 9.71 12.09
CA GLY A 56 -13.29 8.82 12.07
C GLY A 56 -12.96 7.44 11.46
N ALA A 57 -13.80 6.45 11.77
CA ALA A 57 -13.54 5.06 11.39
C ALA A 57 -13.44 4.84 9.87
N ILE A 58 -14.28 5.51 9.08
CA ILE A 58 -14.24 5.46 7.61
C ILE A 58 -12.94 6.06 7.06
N GLY A 59 -12.49 7.17 7.65
CA GLY A 59 -11.26 7.84 7.25
C GLY A 59 -10.01 7.03 7.63
N ASN A 60 -10.05 6.36 8.78
CA ASN A 60 -8.99 5.44 9.21
C ASN A 60 -8.94 4.19 8.32
N ALA A 61 -10.08 3.57 8.02
CA ALA A 61 -10.14 2.45 7.09
C ALA A 61 -9.53 2.77 5.71
N GLY A 62 -9.82 3.94 5.14
CA GLY A 62 -9.20 4.35 3.88
C GLY A 62 -7.69 4.59 3.99
N LEU A 63 -7.21 5.14 5.12
CA LEU A 63 -5.78 5.35 5.34
C LEU A 63 -5.05 4.01 5.54
N ASP A 64 -5.62 3.13 6.35
CA ASP A 64 -5.07 1.81 6.66
C ASP A 64 -5.01 0.95 5.40
N ALA A 65 -6.07 0.93 4.60
CA ALA A 65 -6.10 0.25 3.30
C ALA A 65 -5.04 0.79 2.33
N SER A 66 -4.84 2.12 2.32
CA SER A 66 -3.80 2.73 1.49
C SER A 66 -2.41 2.29 1.93
N VAL A 67 -2.13 2.26 3.23
CA VAL A 67 -0.86 1.78 3.78
C VAL A 67 -0.65 0.32 3.40
N ALA A 68 -1.62 -0.55 3.66
CA ALA A 68 -1.55 -1.98 3.39
C ALA A 68 -1.28 -2.27 1.90
N ALA A 69 -1.95 -1.57 0.99
CA ALA A 69 -1.73 -1.75 -0.45
C ALA A 69 -0.31 -1.36 -0.88
N HIS A 70 0.25 -0.29 -0.30
CA HIS A 70 1.63 0.11 -0.57
C HIS A 70 2.64 -0.88 0.00
N GLU A 71 2.42 -1.40 1.21
CA GLU A 71 3.26 -2.42 1.83
C GLU A 71 3.25 -3.74 1.05
N ALA A 72 2.07 -4.18 0.60
CA ALA A 72 1.91 -5.39 -0.19
C ALA A 72 2.75 -5.35 -1.48
N VAL A 73 2.59 -4.30 -2.30
CA VAL A 73 3.33 -4.18 -3.55
C VAL A 73 4.83 -3.99 -3.30
N LEU A 74 5.23 -3.31 -2.22
CA LEU A 74 6.64 -3.20 -1.87
C LEU A 74 7.25 -4.57 -1.55
N ALA A 75 6.57 -5.38 -0.74
CA ALA A 75 7.03 -6.72 -0.38
C ALA A 75 7.16 -7.63 -1.61
N GLU A 76 6.20 -7.56 -2.54
CA GLU A 76 6.26 -8.30 -3.81
C GLU A 76 7.48 -7.89 -4.65
N LEU A 77 7.73 -6.58 -4.77
CA LEU A 77 8.89 -6.05 -5.50
C LEU A 77 10.23 -6.47 -4.87
N GLU A 78 10.30 -6.48 -3.54
CA GLU A 78 11.50 -6.90 -2.81
C GLU A 78 11.74 -8.41 -2.92
N THR A 79 10.68 -9.22 -2.91
CA THR A 79 10.76 -10.67 -3.12
C THR A 79 11.24 -11.00 -4.53
N ALA A 80 10.65 -10.38 -5.56
CA ALA A 80 11.04 -10.57 -6.96
C ALA A 80 12.52 -10.18 -7.22
N LYS A 81 13.03 -9.19 -6.48
CA LYS A 81 14.44 -8.80 -6.54
C LYS A 81 15.36 -9.86 -5.91
N GLY A 82 14.95 -10.45 -4.78
CA GLY A 82 15.70 -11.50 -4.11
C GLY A 82 15.81 -12.80 -4.93
N GLU A 83 14.77 -13.15 -5.67
CA GLU A 83 14.77 -14.31 -6.58
C GLU A 83 15.72 -14.13 -7.77
N GLY A 84 15.75 -12.93 -8.38
CA GLY A 84 16.64 -12.63 -9.51
C GLY A 84 18.12 -12.47 -9.16
N GLU A 85 18.46 -12.25 -7.89
CA GLU A 85 19.85 -12.22 -7.40
C GLU A 85 20.40 -13.64 -7.14
N HIS A 86 19.54 -14.61 -6.83
CA HIS A 86 19.95 -16.00 -6.58
C HIS A 86 20.31 -16.79 -7.85
N GLU A 87 19.75 -16.43 -9.01
CA GLU A 87 20.05 -17.07 -10.31
C GLU A 87 21.35 -16.56 -10.97
N ARG A 88 21.99 -15.50 -10.45
CA ARG A 88 23.22 -14.93 -11.04
C ARG A 88 24.54 -15.43 -10.42
N GLU A 89 24.47 -16.39 -9.50
CA GLU A 89 25.64 -16.98 -8.82
C GLU A 89 25.85 -18.48 -9.08
N THR A 90 25.20 -19.08 -10.09
CA THR A 90 25.44 -20.48 -10.53
C THR A 90 25.94 -20.55 -11.95
#